data_AF-A0A5C5TQY1-F1
#
_entry.id   AF-A0A5C5TQY1-F1
#
_cell.length_a   1.000
_cell.length_b   1.000
_cell.length_c   1.000
_cell.angle_alpha   90.00
_cell.angle_beta   90.00
_cell.angle_gamma   90.00
#
_symmetry.space_group_name_H-M   'P 1'
#
loop_
_entity.id
_entity.type
_entity.pdbx_description
1 polymer ?
#
loop_
_entity_poly.entity_id
_entity_poly.type
_entity_poly.pdbx_seq_one_letter_code
_entity_poly.pdbx_strand_id
1 'polypeptide(L)' 'MEKTEFEKLLDNSGMKRQVIAQKMGLTRTGFYRKQSKPKERFDGNEMLVLAGILGVEPKVVFEAILVS' A
#
# COMPACT_ATOMS: atom_id res chain seq x y z
N MET A 1 18.18 5.92 0.16
CA MET A 1 17.54 4.68 -0.33
C MET A 1 16.61 5.08 -1.46
N GLU A 2 16.66 4.36 -2.58
CA GLU A 2 15.64 4.51 -3.62
C GLU A 2 14.29 4.02 -3.09
N LYS A 3 13.22 4.70 -3.48
CA LYS A 3 11.86 4.30 -3.13
C LYS A 3 11.48 3.04 -3.90
N THR A 4 10.82 2.10 -3.24
CA THR A 4 10.29 0.92 -3.93
C THR A 4 9.10 1.30 -4.83
N GLU A 5 8.72 0.45 -5.78
CA GLU A 5 7.54 0.70 -6.64
C GLU A 5 6.26 0.83 -5.82
N PHE A 6 6.14 0.08 -4.73
CA PHE A 6 5.03 0.22 -3.80
C PHE A 6 5.03 1.60 -3.12
N GLU A 7 6.19 2.11 -2.71
CA GLU A 7 6.28 3.45 -2.13
C GLU A 7 5.96 4.56 -3.12
N LYS A 8 6.39 4.41 -4.38
CA LYS A 8 6.03 5.31 -5.48
C LYS A 8 4.52 5.28 -5.75
N LEU A 9 3.91 4.10 -5.76
CA LEU A 9 2.46 3.97 -5.90
C LEU A 9 1.71 4.73 -4.79
N LEU A 10 2.15 4.58 -3.54
CA LEU A 10 1.58 5.31 -2.41
C LEU A 10 1.77 6.84 -2.54
N ASP A 11 2.92 7.30 -3.04
CA ASP A 11 3.17 8.73 -3.30
C ASP A 11 2.26 9.28 -4.41
N ASN A 12 2.13 8.55 -5.52
CA ASN A 12 1.35 8.96 -6.69
C ASN A 12 -0.14 9.08 -6.39
N SER A 13 -0.63 8.40 -5.36
CA SER A 13 -2.01 8.55 -4.90
C SER A 13 -2.33 9.95 -4.33
N GLY A 14 -1.32 10.76 -4.02
CA GLY A 14 -1.48 12.06 -3.36
C GLY A 14 -1.99 11.97 -1.92
N MET A 15 -2.24 10.77 -1.40
CA MET A 15 -2.76 10.57 -0.05
C MET A 15 -1.66 10.47 1.00
N LYS A 16 -1.91 11.07 2.16
CA LYS A 16 -1.05 10.88 3.33
C LYS A 16 -1.15 9.43 3.81
N ARG A 17 -0.03 8.81 4.18
CA ARG A 17 0.02 7.42 4.70
C ARG A 17 -0.91 7.20 5.89
N GLN A 18 -1.06 8.21 6.75
CA GLN A 18 -2.01 8.17 7.86
C GLN A 18 -3.48 8.03 7.39
N VAL A 19 -3.86 8.69 6.30
CA VAL A 19 -5.22 8.61 5.74
C VAL A 19 -5.45 7.24 5.12
N ILE A 20 -4.46 6.71 4.39
CA ILE A 20 -4.51 5.35 3.83
C ILE A 20 -4.67 4.33 4.97
N ALA A 21 -3.84 4.43 6.01
CA ALA A 21 -3.91 3.57 7.19
C ALA A 21 -5.31 3.61 7.85
N GLN A 22 -5.86 4.81 8.08
CA GLN A 22 -7.19 4.98 8.65
C GLN A 22 -8.29 4.35 7.77
N LYS A 23 -8.24 4.55 6.45
CA LYS A 23 -9.18 3.94 5.51
C LYS A 23 -9.07 2.42 5.45
N MET A 24 -7.89 1.87 5.71
CA MET A 24 -7.66 0.43 5.86
C MET A 24 -8.07 -0.12 7.23
N GLY A 25 -8.50 0.71 8.19
CA GLY A 25 -8.78 0.28 9.56
C GLY A 25 -7.51 -0.05 10.37
N LEU A 26 -6.35 0.48 9.96
CA LEU A 26 -5.05 0.23 10.58
C LEU A 26 -4.57 1.44 11.39
N THR A 27 -3.75 1.18 12.40
CA THR A 27 -2.94 2.25 13.01
C THR A 27 -1.86 2.71 12.02
N ARG A 28 -1.40 3.95 12.17
CA ARG A 28 -0.28 4.48 11.36
C ARG A 28 0.93 3.54 11.41
N THR A 29 1.34 3.12 12.61
CA THR A 29 2.47 2.19 12.80
C THR A 29 2.21 0.82 12.18
N GLY A 30 0.98 0.30 12.27
CA GLY A 30 0.59 -0.95 11.62
C GLY A 30 0.76 -0.89 10.09
N PHE A 31 0.33 0.21 9.48
CA PHE A 31 0.52 0.42 8.05
C PHE A 31 2.01 0.54 7.67
N TYR A 32 2.82 1.30 8.42
CA TYR A 32 4.27 1.39 8.14
C TYR A 32 4.98 0.03 8.24
N ARG A 33 4.58 -0.81 9.19
CA ARG A 33 5.07 -2.19 9.26
C ARG A 33 4.70 -2.97 8.01
N LYS A 34 3.46 -2.88 7.52
CA LYS A 34 3.10 -3.55 6.27
C LYS A 34 3.87 -2.97 5.07
N GLN A 35 3.97 -1.65 4.95
CA GLN A 35 4.73 -0.96 3.90
C GLN A 35 6.21 -1.36 3.87
N SER A 36 6.86 -1.59 5.02
CA SER A 36 8.29 -1.94 5.05
C SER A 36 8.59 -3.31 4.46
N LYS A 37 7.59 -4.20 4.40
CA LYS A 37 7.71 -5.57 3.88
C LYS A 37 6.41 -6.00 3.19
N PRO A 38 6.05 -5.37 2.07
CA PRO A 38 4.70 -5.46 1.54
C PRO A 38 4.38 -6.88 1.05
N LYS A 39 5.35 -7.59 0.44
CA LYS A 39 5.22 -8.99 0.01
C LYS A 39 4.86 -9.96 1.12
N GLU A 40 5.45 -9.77 2.30
CA GLU A 40 5.27 -10.67 3.44
C GLU A 40 4.03 -10.33 4.27
N ARG A 41 3.52 -9.09 4.16
CA ARG A 41 2.60 -8.52 5.16
C ARG A 41 1.27 -8.04 4.61
N PHE A 42 1.12 -7.84 3.31
CA PHE A 42 -0.18 -7.62 2.70
C PHE A 42 -0.76 -8.96 2.23
N ASP A 43 -1.99 -9.27 2.63
CA ASP A 43 -2.75 -10.35 2.02
C ASP A 43 -3.55 -9.87 0.80
N GLY A 44 -4.13 -10.81 0.04
CA GLY A 44 -4.88 -10.50 -1.17
C GLY A 44 -6.09 -9.59 -0.94
N ASN A 45 -6.81 -9.75 0.19
CA ASN A 45 -7.96 -8.90 0.50
C ASN A 45 -7.52 -7.48 0.85
N GLU A 46 -6.42 -7.34 1.60
CA GLU A 46 -5.83 -6.04 1.92
C GLU A 46 -5.34 -5.31 0.66
N MET A 47 -4.82 -6.03 -0.34
CA MET A 47 -4.46 -5.45 -1.64
C MET A 47 -5.68 -4.95 -2.40
N LEU A 48 -6.80 -5.70 -2.39
CA LEU A 48 -8.06 -5.27 -3.00
C LEU A 48 -8.60 -3.99 -2.34
N VAL A 49 -8.60 -3.96 -1.00
CA VAL A 49 -9.03 -2.78 -0.22
C VAL A 49 -8.12 -1.60 -0.52
N LEU A 50 -6.81 -1.81 -0.53
CA LEU A 50 -5.84 -0.75 -0.84
C LEU A 50 -6.06 -0.21 -2.25
N ALA A 51 -6.29 -1.07 -3.25
CA ALA A 51 -6.58 -0.65 -4.62
C ALA A 51 -7.82 0.26 -4.69
N GLY A 52 -8.90 -0.13 -3.99
CA GLY A 52 -10.10 0.70 -3.87
C GLY A 52 -9.86 2.04 -3.18
N ILE A 53 -9.00 2.09 -2.16
CA ILE A 53 -8.60 3.32 -1.48
C ILE A 53 -7.80 4.23 -2.40
N LEU A 54 -6.83 3.67 -3.13
CA LEU A 54 -5.95 4.39 -4.04
C LEU A 54 -6.62 4.78 -5.36
N GLY A 55 -7.78 4.21 -5.68
CA GLY A 55 -8.49 4.45 -6.93
C GLY A 55 -7.79 3.84 -8.15
N VAL A 56 -7.09 2.72 -7.97
CA VAL A 56 -6.35 2.01 -9.02
C VAL A 56 -6.86 0.57 -9.16
N GLU A 57 -6.53 -0.09 -10.26
CA GLU A 57 -6.83 -1.50 -10.41
C GLU A 57 -6.03 -2.37 -9.42
N PRO A 58 -6.61 -3.45 -8.86
CA PRO A 58 -5.87 -4.34 -7.95
C PRO A 58 -4.57 -4.90 -8.51
N LYS A 59 -4.52 -5.13 -9.83
CA LYS A 59 -3.32 -5.59 -10.52
C LYS A 59 -2.14 -4.63 -10.33
N VAL A 60 -2.38 -3.31 -10.35
CA VAL A 60 -1.34 -2.30 -10.15
C VAL A 60 -0.75 -2.39 -8.75
N VAL A 61 -1.59 -2.58 -7.73
CA VAL A 61 -1.13 -2.79 -6.34
C VAL A 61 -0.30 -4.06 -6.24
N PHE A 62 -0.80 -5.16 -6.81
CA PHE A 62 -0.14 -6.45 -6.78
C PHE A 62 1.25 -6.41 -7.45
N GLU A 63 1.33 -5.83 -8.66
CA GLU A 63 2.59 -5.67 -9.39
C GLU A 63 3.59 -4.82 -8.59
N ALA A 64 3.15 -3.68 -8.05
CA ALA A 64 4.00 -2.81 -7.25
C ALA A 64 4.54 -3.52 -6.00
N ILE A 65 3.73 -4.36 -5.34
CA ILE A 65 4.17 -5.17 -4.21
C ILE A 65 5.15 -6.27 -4.65
N LEU A 66 4.92 -6.94 -5.78
CA LEU A 66 5.78 -8.02 -6.27
C LEU A 66 7.19 -7.57 -6.70
N VAL A 67 7.34 -6.34 -7.15
CA VAL A 67 8.65 -5.80 -7.55
C VAL A 67 9.36 -5.01 -6.44
N SER A 68 8.67 -4.78 -5.30
CA SER A 68 9.23 -4.14 -4.10
C SER A 68 9.85 -5.13 -3.12
#